data_AF-A0A969X7G3-F1
#
_entry.id   AF-A0A969X7G3-F1
#
_cell.length_a   1.000
_cell.length_b   1.000
_cell.length_c   1.000
_cell.angle_alpha   90.00
_cell.angle_beta   90.00
_cell.angle_gamma   90.00
#
_symmetry.space_group_name_H-M   'P 1'
#
loop_
_entity.id
_entity.type
_entity.pdbx_description
1 polymer ?
#
loop_
_entity_poly.entity_id
_entity_poly.type
_entity_poly.pdbx_seq_one_letter_code
_entity_poly.pdbx_strand_id
1 'polypeptide(L)'
;MVNALADILTRLNLAPVVIVFFFMGVILIMGTLIDSISILLLTMPLMIPVVSAFGMDLVWFGVIAILATQIGLVTPPFGLGVFTIKASLTDELNELLEIEDIFKGSFPYFIMMTICLVILVLFPKITTYLPALM
;
A
#
# COMPACT_ATOMS: atom_id res chain seq x y z
N MET A 1 10.21 -14.78 -17.59
CA MET A 1 8.89 -14.47 -17.00
C MET A 1 8.60 -12.96 -16.99
N VAL A 2 9.48 -12.12 -16.45
CA VAL A 2 9.30 -10.65 -16.43
C VAL A 2 9.18 -10.04 -17.84
N ASN A 3 10.00 -10.47 -18.80
CA ASN A 3 9.91 -9.98 -20.19
C ASN A 3 8.61 -10.38 -20.91
N ALA A 4 8.03 -11.54 -20.58
CA ALA A 4 6.74 -11.95 -21.14
C ALA A 4 5.59 -11.12 -20.58
N LEU A 5 5.70 -10.70 -19.31
CA LEU A 5 4.75 -9.77 -18.70
C LEU A 5 4.85 -8.40 -19.40
N ALA A 6 6.06 -7.88 -19.60
CA ALA A 6 6.30 -6.63 -20.32
C ALA A 6 5.78 -6.65 -21.77
N ASP A 7 5.94 -7.77 -22.49
CA ASP A 7 5.42 -7.95 -23.85
C ASP A 7 3.88 -8.04 -23.91
N ILE A 8 3.24 -8.68 -22.93
CA ILE A 8 1.76 -8.72 -22.83
C ILE A 8 1.20 -7.33 -22.51
N LEU A 9 1.89 -6.59 -21.63
CA LEU A 9 1.49 -5.26 -21.19
C LEU A 9 1.64 -4.20 -22.30
N THR A 10 2.71 -4.27 -23.10
CA THR A 10 2.89 -3.40 -24.28
C THR A 10 1.89 -3.73 -25.39
N ARG A 11 1.54 -5.01 -25.60
CA ARG A 11 0.52 -5.43 -26.58
C ARG A 11 -0.89 -4.97 -26.25
N LEU A 12 -1.22 -4.81 -24.97
CA LEU A 12 -2.54 -4.36 -24.51
C LEU A 12 -2.74 -2.85 -24.57
N ASN A 13 -1.71 -2.06 -24.93
CA ASN A 13 -1.73 -0.59 -24.90
C ASN A 13 -2.28 -0.02 -23.57
N LEU A 14 -2.10 -0.77 -22.49
CA LEU A 14 -2.52 -0.36 -21.15
C LEU A 14 -1.60 0.77 -20.72
N ALA A 15 -2.18 1.93 -20.42
CA ALA A 15 -1.43 3.04 -19.87
C ALA A 15 -0.65 2.51 -18.64
N PRO A 16 0.65 2.84 -18.48
CA PRO A 16 1.50 2.35 -17.38
C PRO A 16 0.86 2.54 -15.99
N VAL A 17 0.03 3.57 -15.87
CA VAL A 17 -0.82 3.88 -14.71
C VAL A 17 -1.75 2.72 -14.33
N VAL A 18 -2.37 2.01 -15.28
CA VAL A 18 -3.28 0.89 -15.02
C VAL A 18 -2.56 -0.30 -14.37
N ILE A 19 -1.30 -0.52 -14.73
CA ILE A 19 -0.45 -1.58 -14.18
C ILE A 19 -0.14 -1.27 -12.71
N VAL A 20 0.17 -0.01 -12.42
CA VAL A 20 0.40 0.47 -11.04
C VAL A 20 -0.88 0.37 -10.21
N PHE A 21 -2.04 0.74 -10.76
CA PHE A 21 -3.32 0.58 -10.05
C PHE A 21 -3.67 -0.88 -9.78
N PHE A 22 -3.44 -1.77 -10.74
CA PHE A 22 -3.64 -3.20 -10.54
C PHE A 22 -2.71 -3.74 -9.44
N PHE A 23 -1.44 -3.35 -9.48
CA PHE A 23 -0.46 -3.72 -8.48
C PHE A 23 -0.81 -3.18 -7.08
N MET A 24 -1.25 -1.92 -6.97
CA MET A 24 -1.75 -1.34 -5.73
C MET A 24 -2.95 -2.13 -5.19
N GLY A 25 -3.87 -2.56 -6.05
CA GLY A 25 -4.99 -3.42 -5.65
C GLY A 25 -4.52 -4.74 -5.05
N VAL A 26 -3.52 -5.39 -5.68
CA VAL A 26 -2.91 -6.62 -5.15
C VAL A 26 -2.21 -6.37 -3.81
N ILE A 27 -1.44 -5.27 -3.68
CA ILE A 27 -0.81 -4.89 -2.42
C ILE A 27 -1.84 -4.64 -1.32
N LEU A 28 -2.93 -3.93 -1.62
CA LEU A 28 -3.96 -3.64 -0.63
C LEU A 28 -4.61 -4.93 -0.11
N ILE A 29 -4.87 -5.89 -0.99
CA ILE A 29 -5.39 -7.21 -0.61
C ILE A 29 -4.35 -7.97 0.22
N MET A 30 -3.10 -8.03 -0.22
CA MET A 30 -2.02 -8.70 0.52
C MET A 30 -1.73 -8.06 1.88
N GLY A 31 -1.84 -6.73 1.97
CA GLY A 31 -1.63 -5.92 3.18
C GLY A 31 -2.59 -6.26 4.31
N THR A 32 -3.70 -6.91 3.98
CA THR A 32 -4.61 -7.40 5.01
C THR A 32 -4.14 -8.71 5.62
N LEU A 33 -3.39 -9.54 4.89
CA LEU A 33 -3.02 -10.91 5.29
C LEU A 33 -1.61 -11.02 5.88
N ILE A 34 -0.68 -10.20 5.40
CA ILE A 34 0.76 -10.33 5.65
C ILE A 34 1.32 -8.98 6.12
N ASP A 35 2.36 -8.99 6.96
CA ASP A 35 3.05 -7.77 7.37
C ASP A 35 3.65 -6.98 6.19
N SER A 36 3.68 -5.65 6.37
CA SER A 36 4.18 -4.65 5.42
C SER A 36 5.58 -4.94 4.89
N ILE A 37 6.53 -5.35 5.73
CA ILE A 37 7.91 -5.60 5.31
C ILE A 37 7.98 -6.81 4.39
N SER A 38 7.27 -7.89 4.73
CA SER A 38 7.23 -9.12 3.93
C SER A 38 6.64 -8.87 2.55
N ILE A 39 5.59 -8.05 2.44
CA ILE A 39 4.99 -7.69 1.15
C ILE A 39 5.99 -6.91 0.29
N LEU A 40 6.67 -5.91 0.85
CA LEU A 40 7.63 -5.11 0.11
C LEU A 40 8.81 -5.95 -0.36
N LEU A 41 9.36 -6.82 0.49
CA LEU A 41 10.45 -7.72 0.11
C LEU A 41 10.08 -8.67 -1.02
N LEU A 42 8.84 -9.16 -1.04
CA LEU A 42 8.35 -10.05 -2.09
C LEU A 42 8.06 -9.31 -3.40
N THR A 43 7.44 -8.14 -3.31
CA THR A 43 6.86 -7.45 -4.47
C THR A 43 7.79 -6.43 -5.12
N MET A 44 8.67 -5.78 -4.37
CA MET A 44 9.57 -4.75 -4.89
C MET A 44 10.54 -5.28 -5.96
N PRO A 45 11.25 -6.42 -5.76
CA PRO A 45 12.18 -6.95 -6.76
C PRO A 45 11.49 -7.28 -8.09
N LEU A 46 10.21 -7.65 -8.03
CA LEU A 46 9.39 -7.95 -9.20
C LEU A 46 8.99 -6.67 -9.96
N MET A 47 8.63 -5.60 -9.23
CA MET A 47 8.04 -4.41 -9.83
C MET A 47 9.03 -3.34 -10.23
N ILE A 48 10.17 -3.19 -9.55
CA ILE A 48 11.23 -2.26 -9.95
C ILE A 48 11.59 -2.35 -11.44
N PRO A 49 11.84 -3.54 -12.04
CA PRO A 49 12.15 -3.63 -13.47
C PRO A 49 10.97 -3.25 -14.36
N VAL A 50 9.73 -3.45 -13.91
CA VAL A 50 8.54 -3.05 -14.65
C VAL A 50 8.39 -1.53 -14.65
N VAL A 51 8.48 -0.92 -13.47
CA VAL A 51 8.33 0.53 -13.26
C VAL A 51 9.43 1.30 -14.01
N SER A 52 10.67 0.82 -13.95
CA SER A 52 11.79 1.43 -14.67
C SER A 52 11.70 1.28 -16.19
N ALA A 53 11.19 0.14 -16.69
CA ALA A 53 10.96 -0.06 -18.13
C ALA A 53 9.93 0.92 -18.71
N PHE A 54 8.98 1.38 -17.89
CA PHE A 54 7.99 2.38 -18.28
C PHE A 54 8.43 3.83 -18.00
N GLY A 55 9.67 4.04 -17.54
CA GLY A 55 10.22 5.37 -17.24
C GLY A 55 9.53 6.07 -16.06
N MET A 56 8.87 5.31 -15.18
CA MET A 56 8.23 5.85 -13.99
C MET A 56 9.25 6.06 -12.86
N ASP A 57 8.99 7.06 -12.03
CA ASP A 57 9.86 7.38 -10.89
C ASP A 57 9.73 6.31 -9.79
N LEU A 58 10.87 5.75 -9.38
CA LEU A 58 10.94 4.69 -8.38
C LEU A 58 10.60 5.19 -6.97
N VAL A 59 10.85 6.48 -6.67
CA VAL A 59 10.53 7.08 -5.37
C VAL A 59 9.02 7.24 -5.25
N TRP A 60 8.37 7.79 -6.29
CA TRP A 60 6.92 7.88 -6.36
C TRP A 60 6.25 6.51 -6.17
N PHE A 61 6.73 5.51 -6.91
CA PHE A 61 6.23 4.14 -6.79
C PHE A 61 6.43 3.56 -5.38
N GLY A 62 7.63 3.72 -4.81
CA GLY A 62 7.95 3.24 -3.47
C GLY A 62 7.06 3.86 -2.39
N VAL A 63 6.84 5.18 -2.44
CA VAL A 63 5.98 5.90 -1.48
C VAL A 63 4.53 5.39 -1.57
N ILE A 64 4.00 5.23 -2.77
CA ILE A 64 2.65 4.70 -2.98
C ILE A 64 2.54 3.27 -2.48
N ALA A 65 3.51 2.42 -2.77
CA ALA A 65 3.50 1.03 -2.31
C ALA A 65 3.55 0.94 -0.78
N ILE A 66 4.36 1.78 -0.12
CA ILE A 66 4.41 1.85 1.34
C ILE A 66 3.08 2.35 1.91
N LEU A 67 2.49 3.40 1.36
CA LEU A 67 1.19 3.88 1.85
C LEU A 67 0.07 2.85 1.62
N ALA A 68 0.07 2.17 0.48
CA ALA A 68 -0.89 1.12 0.18
C ALA A 68 -0.77 -0.06 1.17
N THR A 69 0.45 -0.49 1.53
CA THR A 69 0.62 -1.54 2.56
C THR A 69 0.15 -1.07 3.94
N GLN A 70 0.41 0.18 4.32
CA GLN A 70 -0.07 0.73 5.60
C GLN A 70 -1.59 0.81 5.67
N ILE A 71 -2.24 1.18 4.56
CA ILE A 71 -3.71 1.17 4.47
C ILE A 71 -4.24 -0.26 4.60
N GLY A 72 -3.60 -1.24 3.95
CA GLY A 72 -3.96 -2.65 4.07
C GLY A 72 -3.93 -3.19 5.51
N LEU A 73 -2.94 -2.77 6.31
CA LEU A 73 -2.78 -3.20 7.71
C LEU A 73 -3.88 -2.69 8.65
N VAL A 74 -4.50 -1.56 8.32
CA VAL A 74 -5.56 -0.93 9.12
C VAL A 74 -6.96 -1.32 8.63
N THR A 75 -7.10 -1.73 7.37
CA THR A 75 -8.39 -2.06 6.75
C THR A 75 -8.95 -3.38 7.27
N PRO A 76 -10.26 -3.49 7.59
CA PRO A 76 -10.89 -4.74 7.99
C PRO A 76 -10.97 -5.73 6.82
N PRO A 77 -10.15 -6.80 6.82
CA PRO A 77 -10.65 -8.17 6.99
C PRO A 77 -9.84 -9.04 7.99
N PHE A 78 -8.58 -8.67 8.28
CA PHE A 78 -7.73 -9.29 9.33
C PHE A 78 -6.93 -8.25 10.12
N GLY A 79 -6.96 -6.95 9.74
CA GLY A 79 -6.47 -5.78 10.47
C GLY A 79 -5.35 -6.00 11.47
N LEU A 80 -4.22 -6.59 11.05
CA LEU A 80 -3.15 -7.03 11.94
C LEU A 80 -2.75 -5.96 12.95
N GLY A 81 -2.69 -4.68 12.53
CA GLY A 81 -2.40 -3.57 13.44
C GLY A 81 -3.41 -3.42 14.58
N VAL A 82 -4.70 -3.56 14.29
CA VAL A 82 -5.79 -3.52 15.29
C VAL A 82 -5.72 -4.72 16.24
N PHE A 83 -5.44 -5.92 15.74
CA PHE A 83 -5.27 -7.11 16.59
C PHE A 83 -4.02 -7.04 17.45
N THR A 84 -2.91 -6.50 16.94
CA THR A 84 -1.70 -6.26 17.74
C THR A 84 -1.97 -5.27 18.87
N ILE A 85 -2.71 -4.19 18.61
CA ILE A 85 -3.12 -3.25 19.66
C ILE A 85 -3.98 -3.97 20.70
N LYS A 86 -5.02 -4.69 20.27
CA LYS A 86 -5.91 -5.45 21.15
C LYS A 86 -5.15 -6.45 22.04
N ALA A 87 -4.15 -7.15 21.48
CA ALA A 87 -3.32 -8.10 22.21
C ALA A 87 -2.36 -7.44 23.23
N SER A 88 -2.04 -6.15 23.05
CA SER A 88 -1.16 -5.37 23.94
C SER A 88 -1.89 -4.63 25.06
N LEU A 89 -3.23 -4.64 25.09
CA LEU A 89 -4.03 -3.99 26.13
C LEU A 89 -3.94 -4.75 27.46
N THR A 90 -3.93 -4.00 28.57
CA THR A 90 -4.08 -4.54 29.92
C THR A 90 -5.46 -5.15 30.15
N ASP A 91 -5.58 -6.12 31.06
CA ASP A 91 -6.81 -6.91 31.29
C ASP A 91 -8.07 -6.04 31.49
N GLU A 92 -7.98 -4.96 32.28
CA GLU A 92 -9.09 -4.01 32.50
C GLU A 92 -9.57 -3.32 31.20
N LEU A 93 -8.65 -2.91 30.33
CA LEU A 93 -8.98 -2.30 29.04
C LEU A 93 -9.41 -3.35 28.00
N ASN A 94 -8.96 -4.59 28.16
CA ASN A 94 -9.29 -5.70 27.27
C ASN A 94 -10.74 -6.16 27.45
N GLU A 95 -11.28 -6.11 28.66
CA GLU A 95 -12.69 -6.37 28.96
C GLU A 95 -13.63 -5.24 28.50
N LEU A 96 -13.15 -3.99 28.47
CA LEU A 96 -13.97 -2.81 28.17
C LEU A 96 -14.12 -2.51 26.67
N LEU A 97 -13.13 -2.84 25.85
CA LEU A 97 -13.07 -2.43 24.45
C LEU A 97 -13.22 -3.64 23.53
N GLU A 98 -14.23 -3.70 22.69
CA GLU A 98 -14.31 -4.75 21.68
C GLU A 98 -13.40 -4.43 20.49
N ILE A 99 -13.05 -5.43 19.69
CA ILE A 99 -12.26 -5.23 18.46
C ILE A 99 -12.97 -4.25 17.52
N GLU A 100 -14.31 -4.28 17.50
CA GLU A 100 -15.13 -3.37 16.71
C GLU A 100 -14.95 -1.90 17.13
N ASP A 101 -14.75 -1.61 18.43
CA ASP A 101 -14.53 -0.25 18.92
C ASP A 101 -13.18 0.30 18.44
N ILE A 102 -12.16 -0.56 18.39
CA ILE A 102 -10.85 -0.18 17.88
C ILE A 102 -10.91 0.07 16.37
N PHE A 103 -11.66 -0.73 15.62
CA PHE A 103 -11.91 -0.49 14.19
C PHE A 103 -12.70 0.79 13.94
N LYS A 104 -13.74 1.08 14.73
CA LYS A 104 -14.48 2.34 14.65
C LYS A 104 -13.58 3.54 14.95
N GLY A 105 -12.70 3.40 15.94
CA GLY A 105 -11.71 4.41 16.29
C GLY A 105 -10.64 4.63 15.21
N SER A 106 -10.23 3.59 14.48
CA SER A 106 -9.23 3.68 13.42
C SER A 106 -9.81 4.12 12.07
N PHE A 107 -11.13 4.04 11.89
CA PHE A 107 -11.79 4.37 10.63
C PHE A 107 -11.52 5.80 10.10
N PRO A 108 -11.52 6.87 10.94
CA PRO A 108 -11.14 8.21 10.48
C PRO A 108 -9.70 8.28 9.95
N TYR A 109 -8.78 7.53 10.57
CA TYR A 109 -7.39 7.45 10.15
C TYR A 109 -7.26 6.74 8.80
N PHE A 110 -7.98 5.62 8.61
CA PHE A 110 -8.06 4.92 7.34
C PHE A 110 -8.54 5.82 6.19
N ILE A 111 -9.57 6.64 6.43
CA ILE A 111 -10.08 7.60 5.44
C ILE A 111 -8.98 8.59 5.05
N MET A 112 -8.30 9.18 6.04
CA MET A 112 -7.23 10.17 5.79
C MET A 112 -6.05 9.57 5.02
N MET A 113 -5.64 8.34 5.33
CA MET A 113 -4.60 7.65 4.58
C MET A 113 -5.02 7.39 3.13
N THR A 114 -6.27 6.97 2.92
CA THR A 114 -6.80 6.72 1.57
C THR A 114 -6.85 8.01 0.74
N ILE A 115 -7.29 9.11 1.35
CA ILE A 115 -7.26 10.44 0.70
C ILE A 115 -5.83 10.82 0.33
N CYS A 116 -4.87 10.64 1.25
CA CYS A 116 -3.47 10.91 1.00
C CYS A 116 -2.94 10.08 -0.19
N LEU A 117 -3.23 8.78 -0.21
CA LEU A 117 -2.87 7.88 -1.32
C LEU A 117 -3.42 8.40 -2.66
N VAL A 118 -4.70 8.74 -2.72
CA VAL A 118 -5.32 9.28 -3.94
C VAL A 118 -4.65 10.57 -4.39
N ILE A 119 -4.35 11.48 -3.48
CA ILE A 119 -3.66 12.74 -3.79
C ILE A 119 -2.27 12.46 -4.37
N LEU A 120 -1.49 11.57 -3.78
CA LEU A 120 -0.12 11.27 -4.25
C LEU A 120 -0.10 10.51 -5.58
N VAL A 121 -1.12 9.69 -5.84
CA VAL A 121 -1.30 9.03 -7.13
C VAL A 121 -1.63 10.06 -8.22
N LEU A 122 -2.49 11.05 -7.93
CA LEU A 122 -2.85 12.10 -8.88
C LEU A 122 -1.75 13.16 -9.07
N PHE A 123 -0.98 13.43 -8.01
CA PHE A 123 0.05 14.47 -7.98
C PHE A 123 1.43 13.88 -7.64
N PRO A 124 2.07 13.15 -8.57
CA PRO A 124 3.37 12.48 -8.34
C PRO A 124 4.50 13.44 -7.92
N LYS A 125 4.41 14.71 -8.32
CA LYS A 125 5.40 15.71 -7.94
C LYS A 125 5.50 15.92 -6.43
N ILE A 126 4.44 15.66 -5.67
CA ILE A 126 4.46 15.82 -4.21
C ILE A 126 5.46 14.83 -3.58
N THR A 127 5.52 13.59 -4.07
CA THR A 127 6.43 12.58 -3.52
C THR A 127 7.88 12.82 -3.93
N THR A 128 8.10 13.38 -5.13
CA THR A 128 9.44 13.58 -5.69
C THR A 128 10.02 14.96 -5.40
N TYR A 129 9.21 15.91 -4.92
CA TYR A 129 9.64 17.28 -4.65
C TYR A 129 10.80 17.36 -3.65
N LEU A 130 10.66 16.71 -2.49
CA LEU A 130 11.69 16.73 -1.47
C LEU A 130 12.97 15.98 -1.90
N PRO A 131 12.89 14.76 -2.46
CA PRO A 131 14.05 14.08 -3.06
C PRO A 131 14.76 14.91 -4.14
N ALA A 132 14.04 15.72 -4.92
CA ALA A 132 14.64 16.56 -5.96
C ALA A 132 15.41 17.77 -5.42
N LEU A 133 15.28 18.09 -4.12
CA LEU A 133 16.01 19.17 -3.45
C LEU A 133 17.27 18.69 -2.71
N MET A 134 17.51 17.37 -2.63
CA MET A 134 18.68 16.74 -1.99
C MET A 134 19.71 16.34 -3.03
#